data_AF-Q5QX16-F1
#
_entry.id   AF-Q5QX16-F1
#
_cell.length_a   1.000
_cell.length_b   1.000
_cell.length_c   1.000
_cell.angle_alpha   90.00
_cell.angle_beta   90.00
_cell.angle_gamma   90.00
#
_symmetry.space_group_name_H-M   'P 1'
#
loop_
_entity.id
_entity.type
_entity.pdbx_description
1 polymer ?
#
loop_
_entity_poly.entity_id
_entity_poly.type
_entity_poly.pdbx_seq_one_letter_code
_entity_poly.pdbx_strand_id
1 'polypeptide(L)'
;MSKLPFVVDAHTHLFNARYVPLQGILESWGIWKIPAKLISKLAYSLTASSTLKERLESFSVTSKKGATEKICNEFAHLVCIEIEHYLLEEGNSDPELAEAYQEQFINSELYSVLKEIHQYYGDSESAQELELDYIKTKWTFKAETQVQDKISGWFSGIHKMIERMLRKSLEFLEDAADKIDFVLNMLRSEVGIFKRLEGYYDNFSERYVFFHYMMDMAYPFDDNPKYDFYDQQLERMTALENFSEGIVLGFSAFDPLRFVSQSSSDRVLRDAIERSLEHGKAGFKFYPPMGYKPADNEANVERVVDYFLDFCVEYSIPVFTHCTPEGFQAYKGSGLNSDPDYWEQALKKNKQRETMRLCFGHAGGGKRKMNGRWVKGWLSDTEDEWNDQNNYARKVVELCRRYEHVYCDLSYLHEIVESKKAQESLAKRLEIELTREATADKPFKLADKIMYGSDWHMVSMVNDIERYFGQIKAIFEMQKMQLFADRFYFKNALKYVDLEAYIARAENVFSQDYIARLKEIRTHLM
;
A
#
# COMPACT_ATOMS: atom_id res chain seq x y z
N MET A 1 -20.16 15.87 3.55
CA MET A 1 -20.41 14.93 4.66
C MET A 1 -20.00 15.62 5.96
N SER A 2 -20.70 15.44 7.08
CA SER A 2 -20.19 15.97 8.36
C SER A 2 -18.88 15.28 8.72
N LYS A 3 -17.88 16.05 9.16
CA LYS A 3 -16.60 15.50 9.59
C LYS A 3 -16.77 14.70 10.87
N LEU A 4 -16.06 13.58 10.98
CA LEU A 4 -15.92 12.90 12.28
C LEU A 4 -14.84 13.61 13.12
N PRO A 5 -15.04 13.76 14.43
CA PRO A 5 -14.06 14.41 15.31
C PRO A 5 -12.69 13.73 15.29
N PHE A 6 -12.67 12.39 15.22
CA PHE A 6 -11.45 11.62 15.20
C PHE A 6 -11.63 10.26 14.49
N VAL A 7 -10.66 9.89 13.64
CA VAL A 7 -10.63 8.59 12.95
C VAL A 7 -9.22 8.00 13.02
N VAL A 8 -9.12 6.73 13.37
CA VAL A 8 -7.91 5.94 13.15
C VAL A 8 -8.16 5.06 11.93
N ASP A 9 -7.41 5.30 10.85
CA ASP A 9 -7.33 4.34 9.75
C ASP A 9 -6.35 3.24 10.15
N ALA A 10 -6.90 2.09 10.56
CA ALA A 10 -6.09 0.98 11.03
C ALA A 10 -5.37 0.24 9.90
N HIS A 11 -5.51 0.66 8.63
CA HIS A 11 -4.85 0.03 7.49
C HIS A 11 -4.61 1.00 6.34
N THR A 12 -3.35 1.43 6.20
CA THR A 12 -2.87 2.18 5.06
C THR A 12 -1.51 1.68 4.55
N HIS A 13 -1.22 1.96 3.30
CA HIS A 13 0.06 1.77 2.64
C HIS A 13 0.57 3.09 2.06
N LEU A 14 1.88 3.28 2.11
CA LEU A 14 2.58 4.45 1.59
C LEU A 14 3.64 3.98 0.58
N PHE A 15 3.20 3.27 -0.46
CA PHE A 15 4.11 2.69 -1.47
C PHE A 15 4.79 3.77 -2.31
N ASN A 16 6.11 3.91 -2.15
CA ASN A 16 6.97 4.53 -3.16
C ASN A 16 7.48 3.44 -4.11
N ALA A 17 7.66 3.77 -5.38
CA ALA A 17 8.06 2.78 -6.39
C ALA A 17 9.37 2.07 -6.01
N ARG A 18 10.28 2.76 -5.32
CA ARG A 18 11.59 2.21 -4.91
C ARG A 18 11.50 1.13 -3.84
N TYR A 19 10.35 0.99 -3.18
CA TYR A 19 10.10 0.00 -2.11
C TYR A 19 9.47 -1.30 -2.60
N VAL A 20 9.09 -1.37 -3.88
CA VAL A 20 8.38 -2.52 -4.44
C VAL A 20 9.08 -3.04 -5.68
N PRO A 21 8.99 -4.34 -5.98
CA PRO A 21 9.45 -4.93 -7.23
C PRO A 21 8.44 -4.60 -8.34
N LEU A 22 8.49 -3.37 -8.85
CA LEU A 22 7.51 -2.84 -9.78
C LEU A 22 7.40 -3.65 -11.06
N GLN A 23 8.49 -4.23 -11.56
CA GLN A 23 8.41 -5.12 -12.73
C GLN A 23 7.56 -6.35 -12.40
N GLY A 24 7.83 -7.00 -11.26
CA GLY A 24 7.08 -8.18 -10.81
C GLY A 24 5.59 -7.88 -10.61
N ILE A 25 5.26 -6.71 -10.06
CA ILE A 25 3.87 -6.25 -9.90
C ILE A 25 3.20 -6.07 -11.27
N LEU A 26 3.85 -5.39 -12.22
CA LEU A 26 3.32 -5.18 -13.57
C LEU A 26 3.09 -6.51 -14.30
N GLU A 27 4.04 -7.45 -14.18
CA GLU A 27 3.89 -8.81 -14.72
C GLU A 27 2.70 -9.56 -14.10
N SER A 28 2.48 -9.40 -12.78
CA SER A 28 1.34 -10.01 -12.09
C SER A 28 -0.03 -9.52 -12.59
N TRP A 29 -0.09 -8.31 -13.17
CA TRP A 29 -1.29 -7.80 -13.82
C TRP A 29 -1.51 -8.33 -15.23
N GLY A 30 -0.54 -9.07 -15.79
CA GLY A 30 -0.58 -9.61 -17.14
C GLY A 30 0.20 -8.81 -18.18
N ILE A 31 0.97 -7.79 -17.77
CA ILE A 31 1.87 -7.08 -18.70
C ILE A 31 3.04 -8.00 -19.05
N TRP A 32 3.42 -8.03 -20.33
CA TRP A 32 4.53 -8.88 -20.77
C TRP A 32 5.88 -8.41 -20.20
N LYS A 33 6.80 -9.35 -19.98
CA LYS A 33 8.10 -9.13 -19.31
C LYS A 33 8.89 -7.92 -19.84
N ILE A 34 8.99 -7.76 -21.17
CA ILE A 34 9.74 -6.64 -21.77
C ILE A 34 9.11 -5.29 -21.42
N PRO A 35 7.83 -5.00 -21.76
CA PRO A 35 7.22 -3.74 -21.38
C PRO A 35 7.14 -3.52 -19.87
N ALA A 36 6.89 -4.55 -19.06
CA ALA A 36 6.90 -4.44 -17.60
C ALA A 36 8.26 -3.92 -17.08
N LYS A 37 9.36 -4.48 -17.60
CA LYS A 37 10.72 -4.06 -17.28
C LYS A 37 11.02 -2.62 -17.72
N LEU A 38 10.56 -2.22 -18.90
CA LEU A 38 10.80 -0.87 -19.42
C LEU A 38 10.01 0.18 -18.63
N ILE A 39 8.75 -0.11 -18.31
CA ILE A 39 7.91 0.77 -17.48
C ILE A 39 8.49 0.90 -16.06
N SER A 40 8.95 -0.20 -15.44
CA SER A 40 9.53 -0.15 -14.09
C SER A 40 10.82 0.67 -14.05
N LYS A 41 11.74 0.44 -14.98
CA LYS A 41 12.99 1.22 -15.11
C LYS A 41 12.70 2.71 -15.31
N LEU A 42 11.72 3.03 -16.15
CA LEU A 42 11.31 4.41 -16.38
C LEU A 42 10.74 5.04 -15.11
N ALA A 43 9.81 4.35 -14.44
CA ALA A 43 9.26 4.79 -13.16
C ALA A 43 10.35 5.04 -12.11
N TYR A 44 11.30 4.11 -11.94
CA TYR A 44 12.44 4.28 -11.02
C TYR A 44 13.34 5.46 -11.36
N SER A 45 13.47 5.81 -12.65
CA SER A 45 14.25 6.96 -13.10
C SER A 45 13.55 8.29 -12.79
N LEU A 46 12.22 8.29 -12.68
CA LEU A 46 11.41 9.48 -12.38
C LEU A 46 11.09 9.64 -10.89
N THR A 47 11.27 8.59 -10.09
CA THR A 47 10.76 8.56 -8.71
C THR A 47 11.49 9.55 -7.81
N ALA A 48 10.71 10.34 -7.08
CA ALA A 48 11.19 11.40 -6.17
C ALA A 48 12.03 12.48 -6.86
N SER A 49 11.85 12.68 -8.18
CA SER A 49 12.37 13.86 -8.86
C SER A 49 11.77 15.13 -8.23
N SER A 50 12.64 16.05 -7.81
CA SER A 50 12.23 17.35 -7.23
C SER A 50 11.49 18.20 -8.25
N THR A 51 11.83 18.07 -9.54
CA THR A 51 11.21 18.85 -10.62
C THR A 51 9.77 18.46 -10.89
N LEU A 52 9.46 17.17 -10.72
CA LEU A 52 8.13 16.63 -10.96
C LEU A 52 7.20 16.80 -9.77
N LYS A 53 7.72 17.26 -8.62
CA LYS A 53 6.99 17.28 -7.33
C LYS A 53 5.65 18.02 -7.43
N GLU A 54 5.66 19.30 -7.84
CA GLU A 54 4.44 20.12 -7.90
C GLU A 54 3.42 19.58 -8.91
N ARG A 55 3.92 19.05 -10.04
CA ARG A 55 3.06 18.49 -11.09
C ARG A 55 2.40 17.19 -10.64
N LEU A 56 3.16 16.29 -10.02
CA LEU A 56 2.60 15.09 -9.42
C LEU A 56 1.58 15.49 -8.34
N GLU A 57 1.90 16.45 -7.45
CA GLU A 57 0.97 16.98 -6.43
C GLU A 57 -0.37 17.47 -7.00
N SER A 58 -0.38 18.11 -8.18
CA SER A 58 -1.60 18.60 -8.82
C SER A 58 -2.32 17.60 -9.73
N PHE A 59 -1.64 16.54 -10.19
CA PHE A 59 -2.23 15.57 -11.11
C PHE A 59 -3.28 14.67 -10.44
N SER A 60 -4.49 14.64 -11.03
CA SER A 60 -5.56 13.71 -10.67
C SER A 60 -6.42 13.37 -11.90
N VAL A 61 -6.91 12.13 -11.96
CA VAL A 61 -7.82 11.68 -13.01
C VAL A 61 -9.20 11.45 -12.43
N THR A 62 -10.12 12.35 -12.74
CA THR A 62 -11.49 12.34 -12.18
C THR A 62 -12.54 11.70 -13.11
N SER A 63 -12.19 11.41 -14.38
CA SER A 63 -13.14 10.92 -15.39
C SER A 63 -12.75 9.55 -15.94
N LYS A 64 -13.65 8.55 -15.89
CA LYS A 64 -13.43 7.21 -16.48
C LYS A 64 -13.30 7.24 -18.01
N LYS A 65 -13.99 8.15 -18.71
CA LYS A 65 -13.94 8.24 -20.18
C LYS A 65 -12.58 8.81 -20.63
N GLY A 66 -11.83 8.01 -21.40
CA GLY A 66 -10.51 8.39 -21.90
C GLY A 66 -9.42 8.46 -20.81
N ALA A 67 -9.68 7.88 -19.64
CA ALA A 67 -8.75 7.92 -18.50
C ALA A 67 -7.38 7.35 -18.86
N THR A 68 -7.35 6.18 -19.49
CA THR A 68 -6.09 5.51 -19.91
C THR A 68 -5.25 6.39 -20.83
N GLU A 69 -5.88 7.04 -21.80
CA GLU A 69 -5.20 7.96 -22.74
C GLU A 69 -4.62 9.17 -22.02
N LYS A 70 -5.41 9.83 -21.16
CA LYS A 70 -4.95 10.98 -20.37
C LYS A 70 -3.77 10.62 -19.47
N ILE A 71 -3.83 9.46 -18.83
CA ILE A 71 -2.79 8.97 -17.93
C ILE A 71 -1.52 8.59 -18.69
N CYS A 72 -1.64 7.89 -19.82
CA CYS A 72 -0.49 7.59 -20.68
C CYS A 72 0.18 8.86 -21.19
N ASN A 73 -0.62 9.87 -21.57
CA ASN A 73 -0.14 11.17 -22.00
C ASN A 73 0.59 11.90 -20.87
N GLU A 74 0.03 11.93 -19.66
CA GLU A 74 0.70 12.54 -18.51
C GLU A 74 2.02 11.86 -18.21
N PHE A 75 2.07 10.52 -18.19
CA PHE A 75 3.30 9.78 -17.95
C PHE A 75 4.37 10.14 -19.01
N ALA A 76 4.01 10.12 -20.29
CA ALA A 76 4.92 10.50 -21.38
C ALA A 76 5.39 11.96 -21.24
N HIS A 77 4.54 12.84 -20.75
CA HIS A 77 4.87 14.24 -20.54
C HIS A 77 5.81 14.45 -19.34
N LEU A 78 5.63 13.72 -18.23
CA LEU A 78 6.54 13.74 -17.09
C LEU A 78 7.97 13.34 -17.49
N VAL A 79 8.10 12.36 -18.39
CA VAL A 79 9.40 11.98 -18.96
C VAL A 79 10.04 13.15 -19.70
N CYS A 80 9.26 13.88 -20.52
CA CYS A 80 9.78 15.00 -21.29
C CYS A 80 10.23 16.16 -20.39
N ILE A 81 9.49 16.46 -19.31
CA ILE A 81 9.90 17.47 -18.31
C ILE A 81 11.23 17.07 -17.67
N GLU A 82 11.38 15.81 -17.30
CA GLU A 82 12.61 15.35 -16.65
C GLU A 82 13.81 15.47 -17.61
N ILE A 83 13.64 15.10 -18.89
CA ILE A 83 14.68 15.30 -19.92
C ILE A 83 15.04 16.79 -20.05
N GLU A 84 14.04 17.67 -20.09
CA GLU A 84 14.26 19.12 -20.18
C GLU A 84 15.08 19.63 -18.98
N HIS A 85 14.77 19.16 -17.78
CA HIS A 85 15.51 19.52 -16.58
C HIS A 85 17.00 19.14 -16.66
N TYR A 86 17.32 17.93 -17.15
CA TYR A 86 18.70 17.49 -17.36
C TYR A 86 19.48 18.41 -18.31
N LEU A 87 18.79 19.07 -19.25
CA LEU A 87 19.42 19.82 -20.33
C LEU A 87 19.50 21.33 -20.06
N LEU A 88 18.72 21.85 -19.12
CA LEU A 88 18.51 23.30 -18.90
C LEU A 88 18.64 23.75 -17.43
N GLU A 89 19.30 22.96 -16.58
CA GLU A 89 19.41 23.09 -15.11
C GLU A 89 19.02 24.49 -14.56
N GLU A 90 17.93 24.54 -13.77
CA GLU A 90 17.35 25.72 -13.09
C GLU A 90 17.49 27.08 -13.83
N GLY A 91 17.14 27.13 -15.11
CA GLY A 91 16.89 28.40 -15.80
C GLY A 91 18.14 29.20 -16.18
N ASN A 92 19.32 28.55 -16.22
CA ASN A 92 20.54 29.18 -16.69
C ASN A 92 20.85 28.75 -18.14
N SER A 93 20.50 29.60 -19.10
CA SER A 93 20.76 29.39 -20.53
C SER A 93 22.18 29.80 -20.90
N ASP A 94 23.20 29.26 -20.21
CA ASP A 94 24.61 29.53 -20.53
C ASP A 94 25.10 28.55 -21.62
N PRO A 95 25.30 29.02 -22.87
CA PRO A 95 25.76 28.18 -23.98
C PRO A 95 27.10 27.49 -23.74
N GLU A 96 27.90 27.97 -22.79
CA GLU A 96 29.19 27.37 -22.46
C GLU A 96 29.02 26.07 -21.64
N LEU A 97 27.89 25.86 -20.95
CA LEU A 97 27.61 24.66 -20.14
C LEU A 97 26.86 23.57 -20.91
N ALA A 98 26.59 23.82 -22.18
CA ALA A 98 25.75 22.98 -23.02
C ALA A 98 26.17 21.53 -23.16
N GLU A 99 27.45 21.36 -23.45
CA GLU A 99 28.02 20.06 -23.68
C GLU A 99 28.07 19.25 -22.37
N ALA A 100 28.25 19.92 -21.23
CA ALA A 100 28.25 19.30 -19.91
C ALA A 100 26.87 18.75 -19.53
N TYR A 101 25.78 19.53 -19.73
CA TYR A 101 24.42 19.04 -19.47
C TYR A 101 24.00 17.90 -20.42
N GLN A 102 24.38 17.99 -21.69
CA GLN A 102 24.17 16.89 -22.64
C GLN A 102 24.94 15.64 -22.20
N GLU A 103 26.19 15.79 -21.79
CA GLU A 103 27.01 14.68 -21.29
C GLU A 103 26.40 14.08 -20.03
N GLN A 104 25.90 14.89 -19.10
CA GLN A 104 25.18 14.42 -17.91
C GLN A 104 23.92 13.63 -18.30
N PHE A 105 23.12 14.13 -19.24
CA PHE A 105 21.93 13.43 -19.72
C PHE A 105 22.30 12.10 -20.38
N ILE A 106 23.29 12.06 -21.29
CA ILE A 106 23.74 10.85 -21.98
C ILE A 106 24.22 9.78 -20.99
N ASN A 107 24.81 10.20 -19.88
CA ASN A 107 25.30 9.32 -18.82
C ASN A 107 24.22 8.98 -17.76
N SER A 108 22.99 9.49 -17.90
CA SER A 108 21.90 9.23 -16.95
C SER A 108 21.24 7.85 -17.14
N GLU A 109 20.64 7.35 -16.05
CA GLU A 109 19.78 6.14 -16.09
C GLU A 109 18.62 6.35 -17.07
N LEU A 110 18.01 7.54 -17.07
CA LEU A 110 16.90 7.90 -17.94
C LEU A 110 17.25 7.75 -19.42
N TYR A 111 18.38 8.29 -19.88
CA TYR A 111 18.79 8.16 -21.28
C TYR A 111 19.06 6.70 -21.69
N SER A 112 19.68 5.91 -20.81
CA SER A 112 19.86 4.48 -21.05
C SER A 112 18.52 3.76 -21.25
N VAL A 113 17.53 4.06 -20.41
CA VAL A 113 16.18 3.49 -20.51
C VAL A 113 15.49 3.93 -21.81
N LEU A 114 15.60 5.19 -22.19
CA LEU A 114 15.01 5.69 -23.44
C LEU A 114 15.58 4.99 -24.67
N LYS A 115 16.89 4.70 -24.70
CA LYS A 115 17.51 3.90 -25.77
C LYS A 115 16.99 2.46 -25.79
N GLU A 116 16.78 1.84 -24.63
CA GLU A 116 16.15 0.51 -24.56
C GLU A 116 14.71 0.56 -25.10
N ILE A 117 13.91 1.56 -24.74
CA ILE A 117 12.54 1.71 -25.24
C ILE A 117 12.54 1.90 -26.76
N HIS A 118 13.46 2.71 -27.29
CA HIS A 118 13.58 2.97 -28.73
C HIS A 118 13.79 1.70 -29.55
N GLN A 119 14.56 0.72 -29.05
CA GLN A 119 14.77 -0.55 -29.75
C GLN A 119 13.47 -1.31 -30.06
N TYR A 120 12.42 -1.14 -29.24
CA TYR A 120 11.16 -1.86 -29.38
C TYR A 120 10.01 -0.99 -29.88
N TYR A 121 10.01 0.31 -29.55
CA TYR A 121 8.86 1.20 -29.78
C TYR A 121 9.21 2.45 -30.58
N GLY A 122 10.50 2.65 -30.89
CA GLY A 122 11.01 3.82 -31.59
C GLY A 122 10.60 3.93 -33.05
N ASP A 123 10.75 5.14 -33.58
CA ASP A 123 10.65 5.51 -34.98
C ASP A 123 11.70 6.58 -35.33
N SER A 124 11.67 7.07 -36.57
CA SER A 124 12.63 8.06 -37.05
C SER A 124 12.61 9.38 -36.26
N GLU A 125 11.46 9.81 -35.75
CA GLU A 125 11.37 11.05 -34.95
C GLU A 125 12.08 10.86 -33.60
N SER A 126 11.79 9.76 -32.90
CA SER A 126 12.48 9.44 -31.64
C SER A 126 13.98 9.17 -31.81
N ALA A 127 14.40 8.57 -32.94
CA ALA A 127 15.82 8.35 -33.24
C ALA A 127 16.58 9.68 -33.34
N GLN A 128 16.04 10.62 -34.11
CA GLN A 128 16.63 11.95 -34.30
C GLN A 128 16.76 12.71 -32.97
N GLU A 129 15.77 12.59 -32.09
CA GLU A 129 15.80 13.23 -30.77
C GLU A 129 16.81 12.58 -29.82
N LEU A 130 17.09 11.27 -29.97
CA LEU A 130 18.08 10.54 -29.16
C LEU A 130 19.52 10.67 -29.66
N GLU A 131 19.73 11.05 -30.92
CA GLU A 131 21.07 11.37 -31.47
C GLU A 131 21.62 12.71 -30.96
N LEU A 132 20.77 13.57 -30.38
CA LEU A 132 21.11 14.84 -29.70
C LEU A 132 21.81 15.91 -30.57
N ASP A 133 22.20 15.61 -31.81
CA ASP A 133 22.69 16.58 -32.81
C ASP A 133 21.71 17.75 -33.02
N TYR A 134 20.40 17.47 -32.86
CA TYR A 134 19.33 18.45 -32.87
C TYR A 134 19.42 19.47 -31.71
N ILE A 135 19.91 19.06 -30.53
CA ILE A 135 19.95 19.89 -29.31
C ILE A 135 21.03 20.98 -29.43
N LYS A 136 22.16 20.70 -30.09
CA LYS A 136 23.22 21.69 -30.35
C LYS A 136 22.74 22.91 -31.15
N THR A 137 21.67 22.78 -31.92
CA THR A 137 21.17 23.83 -32.84
C THR A 137 20.04 24.70 -32.29
N LYS A 138 19.47 24.39 -31.11
CA LYS A 138 18.28 25.08 -30.56
C LYS A 138 18.44 25.55 -29.11
N TRP A 139 19.55 26.20 -28.78
CA TRP A 139 19.91 26.63 -27.42
C TRP A 139 19.11 27.79 -26.78
N THR A 140 18.00 28.23 -27.40
CA THR A 140 17.29 29.46 -27.02
C THR A 140 15.81 29.26 -26.75
N PHE A 141 15.36 28.40 -25.84
CA PHE A 141 13.91 28.30 -25.58
C PHE A 141 13.55 28.05 -24.11
N LYS A 142 12.53 28.79 -23.66
CA LYS A 142 11.84 28.62 -22.37
C LYS A 142 10.65 27.69 -22.56
N ALA A 143 10.39 26.78 -21.62
CA ALA A 143 9.13 26.07 -21.53
C ALA A 143 7.95 27.06 -21.37
N GLU A 144 6.94 26.93 -22.23
CA GLU A 144 5.63 27.54 -22.03
C GLU A 144 4.93 26.78 -20.89
N THR A 145 4.70 27.46 -19.78
CA THR A 145 4.28 26.89 -18.49
C THR A 145 2.77 26.59 -18.38
N GLN A 146 2.02 26.42 -19.47
CA GLN A 146 0.56 26.25 -19.41
C GLN A 146 -0.01 25.03 -20.17
N VAL A 147 -1.00 24.41 -19.51
CA VAL A 147 -1.66 23.11 -19.79
C VAL A 147 -2.59 23.11 -21.02
N GLN A 148 -2.65 24.19 -21.81
CA GLN A 148 -3.59 24.30 -22.94
C GLN A 148 -2.96 24.44 -24.33
N ASP A 149 -1.65 24.52 -24.44
CA ASP A 149 -1.03 24.60 -25.75
C ASP A 149 -0.87 23.20 -26.35
N LYS A 150 -1.32 23.04 -27.59
CA LYS A 150 -1.09 21.83 -28.40
C LYS A 150 0.38 21.44 -28.24
N ILE A 151 0.65 20.15 -28.00
CA ILE A 151 2.00 19.58 -27.99
C ILE A 151 2.57 19.67 -29.42
N SER A 152 2.98 20.87 -29.81
CA SER A 152 4.01 21.17 -30.79
C SER A 152 5.20 21.66 -29.97
N GLY A 153 5.80 20.72 -29.22
CA GLY A 153 6.88 20.96 -28.27
C GLY A 153 8.00 19.92 -28.42
N TRP A 154 9.13 20.19 -27.80
CA TRP A 154 10.37 19.42 -27.90
C TRP A 154 10.18 17.99 -27.35
N PHE A 155 10.93 17.03 -27.89
CA PHE A 155 10.82 15.59 -27.57
C PHE A 155 9.50 14.93 -28.02
N SER A 156 8.87 15.44 -29.09
CA SER A 156 7.62 14.89 -29.62
C SER A 156 7.74 13.43 -30.07
N GLY A 157 8.90 13.03 -30.60
CA GLY A 157 9.20 11.65 -30.97
C GLY A 157 9.30 10.75 -29.74
N ILE A 158 10.06 11.16 -28.72
CA ILE A 158 10.18 10.47 -27.44
C ILE A 158 8.81 10.37 -26.75
N HIS A 159 8.04 11.46 -26.68
CA HIS A 159 6.69 11.46 -26.11
C HIS A 159 5.80 10.41 -26.79
N LYS A 160 5.70 10.44 -28.12
CA LYS A 160 4.92 9.46 -28.90
C LYS A 160 5.42 8.03 -28.70
N MET A 161 6.73 7.83 -28.56
CA MET A 161 7.35 6.53 -28.29
C MET A 161 6.91 5.98 -26.92
N ILE A 162 6.97 6.79 -25.85
CA ILE A 162 6.51 6.38 -24.51
C ILE A 162 5.01 6.08 -24.52
N GLU A 163 4.21 6.96 -25.12
CA GLU A 163 2.76 6.79 -25.20
C GLU A 163 2.40 5.49 -25.96
N ARG A 164 3.10 5.20 -27.06
CA ARG A 164 2.94 3.97 -27.84
C ARG A 164 3.29 2.73 -27.01
N MET A 165 4.38 2.78 -26.25
CA MET A 165 4.76 1.70 -25.34
C MET A 165 3.65 1.46 -24.31
N LEU A 166 3.22 2.51 -23.60
CA LEU A 166 2.20 2.40 -22.55
C LEU A 166 0.88 1.88 -23.12
N ARG A 167 0.35 2.47 -24.20
CA ARG A 167 -0.93 2.03 -24.80
C ARG A 167 -0.90 0.56 -25.21
N LYS A 168 0.14 0.12 -25.92
CA LYS A 168 0.29 -1.29 -26.33
C LYS A 168 0.42 -2.23 -25.14
N SER A 169 1.07 -1.78 -24.06
CA SER A 169 1.28 -2.60 -22.86
C SER A 169 0.01 -2.77 -22.02
N LEU A 170 -0.93 -1.84 -22.15
CA LEU A 170 -2.09 -1.71 -21.28
C LEU A 170 -3.42 -2.04 -21.95
N GLU A 171 -3.44 -2.20 -23.29
CA GLU A 171 -4.68 -2.40 -24.06
C GLU A 171 -5.50 -3.63 -23.64
N PHE A 172 -4.85 -4.64 -23.04
CA PHE A 172 -5.48 -5.88 -22.58
C PHE A 172 -5.87 -5.86 -21.10
N LEU A 173 -5.51 -4.81 -20.36
CA LEU A 173 -5.76 -4.73 -18.93
C LEU A 173 -7.14 -4.14 -18.65
N GLU A 174 -7.94 -4.89 -17.90
CA GLU A 174 -9.05 -4.31 -17.16
C GLU A 174 -8.51 -3.26 -16.18
N ASP A 175 -9.22 -2.14 -16.05
CA ASP A 175 -8.90 -1.01 -15.18
C ASP A 175 -7.48 -0.46 -15.39
N ALA A 176 -7.00 -0.47 -16.63
CA ALA A 176 -5.68 0.05 -17.02
C ALA A 176 -5.39 1.46 -16.48
N ALA A 177 -6.41 2.31 -16.43
CA ALA A 177 -6.30 3.67 -15.91
C ALA A 177 -5.91 3.67 -14.42
N ASP A 178 -6.64 2.93 -13.59
CA ASP A 178 -6.38 2.87 -12.14
C ASP A 178 -5.00 2.25 -11.85
N LYS A 179 -4.62 1.24 -12.63
CA LYS A 179 -3.30 0.60 -12.52
C LYS A 179 -2.14 1.55 -12.82
N ILE A 180 -2.23 2.38 -13.86
CA ILE A 180 -1.16 3.36 -14.11
C ILE A 180 -1.26 4.56 -13.18
N ASP A 181 -2.45 5.01 -12.79
CA ASP A 181 -2.58 6.05 -11.76
C ASP A 181 -1.90 5.59 -10.45
N PHE A 182 -2.05 4.33 -10.08
CA PHE A 182 -1.30 3.74 -8.97
C PHE A 182 0.22 3.84 -9.18
N VAL A 183 0.75 3.53 -10.38
CA VAL A 183 2.18 3.73 -10.68
C VAL A 183 2.59 5.20 -10.56
N LEU A 184 1.80 6.13 -11.10
CA LEU A 184 2.08 7.58 -11.01
C LEU A 184 2.11 8.06 -9.56
N ASN A 185 1.20 7.56 -8.71
CA ASN A 185 1.20 7.90 -7.29
C ASN A 185 2.44 7.38 -6.56
N MET A 186 2.97 6.22 -6.96
CA MET A 186 4.23 5.69 -6.42
C MET A 186 5.48 6.51 -6.84
N LEU A 187 5.39 7.39 -7.84
CA LEU A 187 6.50 8.26 -8.26
C LEU A 187 6.72 9.45 -7.31
N ARG A 188 5.71 9.81 -6.52
CA ARG A 188 5.78 10.90 -5.53
C ARG A 188 6.82 10.58 -4.46
N SER A 189 7.34 11.63 -3.82
CA SER A 189 8.08 11.46 -2.57
C SER A 189 7.18 10.88 -1.47
N GLU A 190 7.78 10.28 -0.45
CA GLU A 190 7.06 9.72 0.69
C GLU A 190 6.16 10.77 1.38
N VAL A 191 6.67 11.99 1.51
CA VAL A 191 5.91 13.16 2.00
C VAL A 191 4.76 13.51 1.07
N GLY A 192 4.97 13.49 -0.26
CA GLY A 192 3.91 13.78 -1.24
C GLY A 192 2.80 12.74 -1.24
N ILE A 193 3.14 11.46 -1.03
CA ILE A 193 2.18 10.35 -0.85
C ILE A 193 1.36 10.60 0.42
N PHE A 194 2.04 10.87 1.55
CA PHE A 194 1.39 11.16 2.82
C PHE A 194 0.46 12.39 2.74
N LYS A 195 0.91 13.50 2.16
CA LYS A 195 0.10 14.72 1.99
C LYS A 195 -1.14 14.49 1.12
N ARG A 196 -1.06 13.61 0.11
CA ARG A 196 -2.23 13.20 -0.66
C ARG A 196 -3.25 12.45 0.19
N LEU A 197 -2.80 11.54 1.06
CA LEU A 197 -3.68 10.86 2.01
C LEU A 197 -4.34 11.83 2.99
N GLU A 198 -3.57 12.74 3.57
CA GLU A 198 -4.09 13.81 4.44
C GLU A 198 -5.19 14.62 3.73
N GLY A 199 -4.95 15.02 2.48
CA GLY A 199 -5.92 15.78 1.69
C GLY A 199 -7.28 15.10 1.52
N TYR A 200 -7.32 13.76 1.46
CA TYR A 200 -8.60 13.03 1.47
C TYR A 200 -9.26 13.06 2.86
N TYR A 201 -8.49 12.79 3.92
CA TYR A 201 -9.02 12.75 5.29
C TYR A 201 -9.49 14.12 5.78
N ASP A 202 -8.85 15.20 5.32
CA ASP A 202 -9.28 16.58 5.56
C ASP A 202 -10.70 16.86 5.03
N ASN A 203 -11.26 16.03 4.15
CA ASN A 203 -12.63 16.19 3.67
C ASN A 203 -13.70 15.57 4.59
N PHE A 204 -13.32 14.62 5.46
CA PHE A 204 -14.30 13.86 6.26
C PHE A 204 -13.92 13.62 7.72
N SER A 205 -12.76 14.09 8.19
CA SER A 205 -12.39 14.07 9.60
C SER A 205 -11.70 15.36 10.05
N GLU A 206 -11.85 15.69 11.34
CA GLU A 206 -11.17 16.83 11.97
C GLU A 206 -9.76 16.46 12.44
N ARG A 207 -9.56 15.21 12.83
CA ARG A 207 -8.29 14.66 13.31
C ARG A 207 -8.19 13.20 12.90
N TYR A 208 -6.99 12.75 12.56
CA TYR A 208 -6.81 11.37 12.12
C TYR A 208 -5.42 10.83 12.46
N VAL A 209 -5.34 9.50 12.51
CA VAL A 209 -4.12 8.73 12.66
C VAL A 209 -4.13 7.59 11.65
N PHE A 210 -2.98 7.30 11.06
CA PHE A 210 -2.81 6.25 10.06
C PHE A 210 -1.88 5.17 10.59
N PHE A 211 -2.33 3.92 10.56
CA PHE A 211 -1.45 2.78 10.72
C PHE A 211 -0.91 2.42 9.35
N HIS A 212 0.36 2.72 9.13
CA HIS A 212 1.05 2.39 7.90
C HIS A 212 1.72 1.03 8.04
N TYR A 213 1.33 0.08 7.19
CA TYR A 213 2.01 -1.20 7.12
C TYR A 213 3.01 -1.25 5.98
N MET A 214 4.29 -1.46 6.32
CA MET A 214 5.34 -1.69 5.35
C MET A 214 5.18 -3.07 4.70
N MET A 215 5.85 -3.25 3.55
CA MET A 215 5.91 -4.53 2.84
C MET A 215 7.35 -4.82 2.46
N ASP A 216 7.81 -6.02 2.78
CA ASP A 216 9.06 -6.57 2.26
C ASP A 216 8.68 -7.52 1.12
N MET A 217 9.12 -7.17 -0.10
CA MET A 217 8.79 -7.89 -1.33
C MET A 217 10.06 -8.23 -2.13
N ALA A 218 11.21 -8.40 -1.47
CA ALA A 218 12.45 -8.71 -2.18
C ALA A 218 12.54 -10.15 -2.73
N TYR A 219 11.88 -11.11 -2.08
CA TYR A 219 11.96 -12.55 -2.41
C TYR A 219 10.78 -13.19 -3.16
N PRO A 220 9.56 -12.63 -3.18
CA PRO A 220 8.41 -13.27 -3.82
C PRO A 220 8.33 -13.08 -5.34
N PHE A 221 9.08 -12.14 -5.93
CA PHE A 221 9.05 -11.84 -7.36
C PHE A 221 10.42 -12.08 -8.03
N ASP A 222 10.44 -12.32 -9.35
CA ASP A 222 11.66 -12.31 -10.19
C ASP A 222 12.10 -10.86 -10.50
N ASP A 223 12.06 -10.00 -9.48
CA ASP A 223 12.44 -8.59 -9.48
C ASP A 223 12.68 -8.17 -8.01
N ASN A 224 13.50 -7.14 -7.80
CA ASN A 224 13.84 -6.64 -6.47
C ASN A 224 13.45 -5.17 -6.32
N PRO A 225 12.99 -4.74 -5.13
CA PRO A 225 12.92 -3.32 -4.79
C PRO A 225 14.26 -2.62 -5.03
N LYS A 226 14.21 -1.34 -5.43
CA LYS A 226 15.43 -0.51 -5.60
C LYS A 226 16.12 -0.22 -4.27
N TYR A 227 15.36 -0.15 -3.18
CA TYR A 227 15.88 0.06 -1.83
C TYR A 227 15.78 -1.21 -0.99
N ASP A 228 16.88 -1.57 -0.31
CA ASP A 228 16.83 -2.67 0.65
C ASP A 228 15.91 -2.32 1.83
N PHE A 229 15.19 -3.33 2.32
CA PHE A 229 14.18 -3.18 3.35
C PHE A 229 14.77 -2.66 4.67
N TYR A 230 15.80 -3.32 5.21
CA TYR A 230 16.33 -3.01 6.54
C TYR A 230 17.34 -1.85 6.51
N ASP A 231 18.06 -1.70 5.40
CA ASP A 231 19.13 -0.69 5.29
C ASP A 231 18.67 0.65 4.73
N GLN A 232 17.55 0.72 4.00
CA GLN A 232 17.13 1.96 3.35
C GLN A 232 15.65 2.28 3.56
N GLN A 233 14.75 1.33 3.32
CA GLN A 233 13.31 1.59 3.44
C GLN A 233 12.91 1.86 4.90
N LEU A 234 13.44 1.08 5.85
CA LEU A 234 13.13 1.23 7.29
C LEU A 234 13.45 2.65 7.80
N GLU A 235 14.66 3.14 7.53
CA GLU A 235 15.12 4.48 7.93
C GLU A 235 14.27 5.58 7.29
N ARG A 236 13.98 5.47 5.99
CA ARG A 236 13.17 6.45 5.26
C ARG A 236 11.74 6.53 5.79
N MET A 237 11.13 5.40 6.13
CA MET A 237 9.79 5.38 6.71
C MET A 237 9.78 5.90 8.15
N THR A 238 10.83 5.65 8.94
CA THR A 238 11.00 6.30 10.25
C THR A 238 11.12 7.82 10.14
N ALA A 239 11.84 8.32 9.13
CA ALA A 239 11.91 9.75 8.86
C ALA A 239 10.54 10.35 8.51
N LEU A 240 9.73 9.65 7.71
CA LEU A 240 8.36 10.06 7.39
C LEU A 240 7.44 10.04 8.62
N GLU A 241 7.54 9.01 9.46
CA GLU A 241 6.79 8.92 10.72
C GLU A 241 7.12 10.12 11.62
N ASN A 242 8.40 10.47 11.77
CA ASN A 242 8.81 11.65 12.53
C ASN A 242 8.31 12.97 11.89
N PHE A 243 8.36 13.08 10.56
CA PHE A 243 7.80 14.23 9.81
C PHE A 243 6.29 14.38 10.00
N SER A 244 5.57 13.28 10.21
CA SER A 244 4.11 13.29 10.41
C SER A 244 3.67 13.78 11.80
N GLU A 245 4.60 14.04 12.72
CA GLU A 245 4.33 14.54 14.08
C GLU A 245 3.28 13.71 14.85
N GLY A 246 3.30 12.39 14.69
CA GLY A 246 2.42 11.46 15.40
C GLY A 246 1.12 11.13 14.66
N ILE A 247 0.96 11.58 13.41
CA ILE A 247 -0.16 11.19 12.54
C ILE A 247 0.05 9.77 11.99
N VAL A 248 1.28 9.38 11.65
CA VAL A 248 1.60 8.06 11.09
C VAL A 248 2.29 7.19 12.14
N LEU A 249 1.75 5.99 12.36
CA LEU A 249 2.37 4.92 13.13
C LEU A 249 2.80 3.81 12.16
N GLY A 250 4.09 3.50 12.14
CA GLY A 250 4.65 2.51 11.24
C GLY A 250 4.64 1.10 11.81
N PHE A 251 4.33 0.13 10.96
CA PHE A 251 4.53 -1.30 11.22
C PHE A 251 5.55 -1.83 10.22
N SER A 252 6.59 -2.49 10.71
CA SER A 252 7.60 -3.11 9.85
C SER A 252 7.00 -4.32 9.12
N ALA A 253 7.64 -4.80 8.06
CA ALA A 253 7.29 -6.07 7.45
C ALA A 253 8.16 -7.18 8.04
N PHE A 254 7.63 -8.40 8.05
CA PHE A 254 8.44 -9.59 8.31
C PHE A 254 8.16 -10.64 7.23
N ASP A 255 9.10 -10.81 6.30
CA ASP A 255 9.06 -11.86 5.29
C ASP A 255 9.99 -13.03 5.71
N PRO A 256 9.45 -14.18 6.14
CA PRO A 256 10.27 -15.33 6.51
C PRO A 256 11.14 -15.84 5.35
N LEU A 257 10.74 -15.64 4.09
CA LEU A 257 11.48 -16.14 2.93
C LEU A 257 12.83 -15.43 2.74
N ARG A 258 12.95 -14.17 3.18
CA ARG A 258 14.24 -13.46 3.24
C ARG A 258 15.25 -14.26 4.04
N PHE A 259 14.87 -14.64 5.25
CA PHE A 259 15.78 -15.31 6.18
C PHE A 259 16.02 -16.77 5.81
N VAL A 260 15.03 -17.43 5.22
CA VAL A 260 15.19 -18.78 4.67
C VAL A 260 16.20 -18.78 3.51
N SER A 261 16.09 -17.84 2.58
CA SER A 261 16.99 -17.74 1.43
C SER A 261 18.45 -17.51 1.83
N GLN A 262 18.66 -16.79 2.94
CA GLN A 262 19.97 -16.47 3.49
C GLN A 262 20.50 -17.53 4.48
N SER A 263 19.72 -18.59 4.75
CA SER A 263 20.04 -19.59 5.79
C SER A 263 20.33 -18.95 7.16
N SER A 264 19.57 -17.92 7.51
CA SER A 264 19.83 -17.07 8.68
C SER A 264 19.67 -17.81 10.01
N SER A 265 20.58 -17.54 10.93
CA SER A 265 20.51 -18.01 12.32
C SER A 265 19.46 -17.23 13.13
N ASP A 266 19.04 -17.78 14.28
CA ASP A 266 18.10 -17.11 15.20
C ASP A 266 18.60 -15.74 15.66
N ARG A 267 19.92 -15.55 15.77
CA ARG A 267 20.50 -14.24 16.08
C ARG A 267 20.19 -13.21 15.00
N VAL A 268 20.32 -13.58 13.73
CA VAL A 268 20.01 -12.68 12.60
C VAL A 268 18.51 -12.36 12.54
N LEU A 269 17.65 -13.33 12.86
CA LEU A 269 16.20 -13.10 12.99
C LEU A 269 15.92 -12.07 14.09
N ARG A 270 16.51 -12.27 15.27
CA ARG A 270 16.38 -11.38 16.41
C ARG A 270 16.85 -9.97 16.09
N ASP A 271 18.07 -9.83 15.55
CA ASP A 271 18.67 -8.54 15.22
C ASP A 271 17.77 -7.76 14.24
N ALA A 272 17.15 -8.43 13.26
CA ALA A 272 16.23 -7.80 12.32
C ALA A 272 14.91 -7.33 12.98
N ILE A 273 14.34 -8.13 13.88
CA ILE A 273 13.12 -7.78 14.63
C ILE A 273 13.42 -6.61 15.57
N GLU A 274 14.49 -6.69 16.35
CA GLU A 274 14.91 -5.64 17.29
C GLU A 274 15.25 -4.35 16.55
N ARG A 275 15.98 -4.41 15.43
CA ARG A 275 16.27 -3.23 14.57
C ARG A 275 14.98 -2.53 14.13
N SER A 276 13.95 -3.26 13.72
CA SER A 276 12.65 -2.67 13.38
C SER A 276 12.01 -1.96 14.57
N LEU A 277 12.06 -2.55 15.77
CA LEU A 277 11.51 -1.92 16.97
C LEU A 277 12.32 -0.69 17.42
N GLU A 278 13.65 -0.72 17.29
CA GLU A 278 14.56 0.41 17.53
C GLU A 278 14.30 1.58 16.57
N HIS A 279 13.81 1.29 15.36
CA HIS A 279 13.33 2.30 14.41
C HIS A 279 11.91 2.81 14.70
N GLY A 280 11.38 2.50 15.89
CA GLY A 280 10.11 3.02 16.38
C GLY A 280 8.88 2.34 15.81
N LYS A 281 9.01 1.16 15.20
CA LYS A 281 7.84 0.46 14.64
C LYS A 281 6.92 -0.06 15.75
N ALA A 282 5.62 0.17 15.58
CA ALA A 282 4.59 -0.21 16.52
C ALA A 282 4.39 -1.73 16.59
N GLY A 283 4.64 -2.43 15.47
CA GLY A 283 4.53 -3.87 15.34
C GLY A 283 4.95 -4.32 13.94
N PHE A 284 4.41 -5.46 13.51
CA PHE A 284 4.78 -6.10 12.24
C PHE A 284 3.59 -6.42 11.34
N LYS A 285 3.77 -6.32 10.02
CA LYS A 285 2.91 -6.88 8.99
C LYS A 285 3.47 -8.23 8.53
N PHE A 286 2.62 -9.24 8.59
CA PHE A 286 2.82 -10.59 8.08
C PHE A 286 1.95 -10.76 6.83
N TYR A 287 2.51 -11.16 5.69
CA TYR A 287 1.80 -11.17 4.41
C TYR A 287 1.84 -12.54 3.72
N PRO A 288 0.98 -13.49 4.15
CA PRO A 288 0.94 -14.84 3.60
C PRO A 288 0.86 -14.95 2.06
N PRO A 289 0.19 -14.02 1.33
CA PRO A 289 0.17 -14.08 -0.12
C PRO A 289 1.55 -14.04 -0.80
N MET A 290 2.61 -13.63 -0.08
CA MET A 290 4.01 -13.74 -0.56
C MET A 290 4.56 -15.18 -0.57
N GLY A 291 3.74 -16.20 -0.30
CA GLY A 291 4.10 -17.60 -0.54
C GLY A 291 4.43 -18.41 0.70
N TYR A 292 4.10 -17.90 1.89
CA TYR A 292 4.24 -18.58 3.17
C TYR A 292 2.93 -18.53 3.97
N LYS A 293 2.82 -19.33 5.02
CA LYS A 293 1.65 -19.42 5.92
C LYS A 293 2.06 -19.09 7.37
N PRO A 294 1.14 -18.73 8.25
CA PRO A 294 1.44 -18.56 9.68
C PRO A 294 1.67 -19.90 10.43
N ALA A 295 1.27 -21.02 9.83
CA ALA A 295 1.54 -22.39 10.28
C ALA A 295 1.40 -23.35 9.10
N ASP A 296 1.86 -24.60 9.28
CA ASP A 296 1.79 -25.66 8.26
C ASP A 296 2.63 -25.36 7.01
N ASN A 297 3.83 -24.83 7.23
CA ASN A 297 4.85 -24.67 6.19
C ASN A 297 5.84 -25.85 6.16
N GLU A 298 6.68 -25.85 5.13
CA GLU A 298 7.93 -26.62 5.13
C GLU A 298 8.82 -26.24 6.33
N ALA A 299 9.59 -27.21 6.83
CA ALA A 299 10.26 -27.11 8.14
C ALA A 299 11.18 -25.88 8.31
N ASN A 300 11.88 -25.46 7.25
CA ASN A 300 12.75 -24.29 7.28
C ASN A 300 11.97 -22.97 7.41
N VAL A 301 10.83 -22.84 6.72
CA VAL A 301 9.94 -21.68 6.81
C VAL A 301 9.21 -21.70 8.14
N GLU A 302 8.69 -22.85 8.57
CA GLU A 302 7.96 -23.02 9.83
C GLU A 302 8.82 -22.59 11.03
N ARG A 303 10.11 -22.95 11.04
CA ARG A 303 11.06 -22.51 12.08
C ARG A 303 11.17 -20.99 12.18
N VAL A 304 11.30 -20.30 11.04
CA VAL A 304 11.46 -18.83 11.00
C VAL A 304 10.16 -18.14 11.42
N VAL A 305 9.02 -18.65 10.93
CA VAL A 305 7.69 -18.16 11.31
C VAL A 305 7.45 -18.36 12.80
N ASP A 306 7.76 -19.54 13.34
CA ASP A 306 7.61 -19.83 14.76
C ASP A 306 8.46 -18.90 15.63
N TYR A 307 9.74 -18.73 15.28
CA TYR A 307 10.63 -17.83 16.00
C TYR A 307 10.05 -16.41 16.07
N PHE A 308 9.58 -15.90 14.94
CA PHE A 308 8.98 -14.57 14.87
C PHE A 308 7.70 -14.44 15.69
N LEU A 309 6.76 -15.38 15.54
CA LEU A 309 5.49 -15.33 16.27
C LEU A 309 5.70 -15.49 17.78
N ASP A 310 6.60 -16.38 18.20
CA ASP A 310 6.92 -16.57 19.63
C ASP A 310 7.59 -15.31 20.21
N PHE A 311 8.48 -14.65 19.46
CA PHE A 311 9.03 -13.35 19.86
C PHE A 311 7.91 -12.30 20.04
N CYS A 312 6.99 -12.18 19.07
CA CYS A 312 5.89 -11.23 19.17
C CYS A 312 4.98 -11.52 20.37
N VAL A 313 4.76 -12.78 20.71
CA VAL A 313 4.00 -13.18 21.91
C VAL A 313 4.73 -12.81 23.19
N GLU A 314 6.02 -13.16 23.30
CA GLU A 314 6.85 -12.89 24.49
C GLU A 314 6.87 -11.40 24.84
N TYR A 315 7.00 -10.54 23.83
CA TYR A 315 7.10 -9.10 23.99
C TYR A 315 5.77 -8.35 23.77
N SER A 316 4.66 -9.07 23.61
CA SER A 316 3.32 -8.52 23.34
C SER A 316 3.30 -7.52 22.17
N ILE A 317 4.07 -7.79 21.12
CA ILE A 317 4.18 -6.95 19.93
C ILE A 317 3.01 -7.25 18.99
N PRO A 318 2.25 -6.22 18.53
CA PRO A 318 1.16 -6.41 17.59
C PRO A 318 1.62 -6.95 16.22
N VAL A 319 0.85 -7.91 15.69
CA VAL A 319 1.02 -8.47 14.35
C VAL A 319 -0.24 -8.22 13.53
N PHE A 320 -0.09 -7.59 12.37
CA PHE A 320 -1.13 -7.42 11.37
C PHE A 320 -0.95 -8.46 10.26
N THR A 321 -2.01 -9.17 9.88
CA THR A 321 -1.96 -10.14 8.77
C THR A 321 -2.93 -9.80 7.67
N HIS A 322 -2.53 -10.00 6.42
CA HIS A 322 -3.48 -10.01 5.31
C HIS A 322 -4.47 -11.17 5.44
N CYS A 323 -5.77 -10.90 5.23
CA CYS A 323 -6.82 -11.90 5.35
C CYS A 323 -7.90 -11.77 4.25
N THR A 324 -7.49 -11.83 2.98
CA THR A 324 -8.38 -12.16 1.86
C THR A 324 -7.71 -13.22 1.00
N PRO A 325 -8.45 -13.97 0.17
CA PRO A 325 -7.85 -15.04 -0.63
C PRO A 325 -7.10 -14.53 -1.88
N GLU A 326 -6.94 -13.21 -2.02
CA GLU A 326 -6.26 -12.52 -3.11
C GLU A 326 -5.39 -11.37 -2.57
N GLY A 327 -4.62 -10.71 -3.43
CA GLY A 327 -3.71 -9.63 -3.06
C GLY A 327 -2.52 -9.58 -4.02
N PHE A 328 -1.45 -8.89 -3.64
CA PHE A 328 -0.16 -9.12 -4.29
C PHE A 328 0.26 -10.55 -3.98
N GLN A 329 0.55 -11.35 -5.00
CA GLN A 329 0.75 -12.79 -4.84
C GLN A 329 2.10 -13.16 -5.43
N ALA A 330 2.90 -13.94 -4.69
CA ALA A 330 4.14 -14.51 -5.21
C ALA A 330 3.87 -15.44 -6.40
N TYR A 331 2.76 -16.17 -6.37
CA TYR A 331 2.30 -17.00 -7.49
C TYR A 331 0.78 -17.14 -7.46
N LYS A 332 0.18 -17.46 -8.61
CA LYS A 332 -1.28 -17.60 -8.72
C LYS A 332 -1.83 -18.56 -7.67
N GLY A 333 -2.69 -18.05 -6.79
CA GLY A 333 -3.35 -18.83 -5.74
C GLY A 333 -2.65 -18.79 -4.38
N SER A 334 -1.46 -18.19 -4.26
CA SER A 334 -0.79 -18.01 -2.96
C SER A 334 -1.59 -17.12 -2.01
N GLY A 335 -2.56 -16.32 -2.51
CA GLY A 335 -3.50 -15.58 -1.66
C GLY A 335 -4.33 -16.49 -0.73
N LEU A 336 -4.51 -17.77 -1.07
CA LEU A 336 -5.19 -18.73 -0.19
C LEU A 336 -4.39 -19.05 1.08
N ASN A 337 -3.09 -18.72 1.15
CA ASN A 337 -2.30 -18.83 2.37
C ASN A 337 -2.81 -17.91 3.50
N SER A 338 -3.66 -16.93 3.17
CA SER A 338 -4.35 -16.06 4.13
C SER A 338 -5.60 -16.68 4.76
N ASP A 339 -5.84 -17.99 4.61
CA ASP A 339 -6.96 -18.66 5.31
C ASP A 339 -6.80 -18.52 6.84
N PRO A 340 -7.83 -18.01 7.55
CA PRO A 340 -7.84 -17.98 9.01
C PRO A 340 -7.60 -19.33 9.69
N ASP A 341 -7.83 -20.46 9.02
CA ASP A 341 -7.53 -21.79 9.59
C ASP A 341 -6.04 -21.97 9.89
N TYR A 342 -5.14 -21.41 9.07
CA TYR A 342 -3.70 -21.47 9.36
C TYR A 342 -3.34 -20.63 10.59
N TRP A 343 -4.02 -19.50 10.79
CA TRP A 343 -3.85 -18.68 11.99
C TRP A 343 -4.43 -19.36 13.22
N GLU A 344 -5.56 -20.05 13.11
CA GLU A 344 -6.09 -20.85 14.22
C GLU A 344 -5.09 -21.94 14.64
N GLN A 345 -4.44 -22.60 13.68
CA GLN A 345 -3.37 -23.56 13.95
C GLN A 345 -2.18 -22.91 14.65
N ALA A 346 -1.73 -21.74 14.16
CA ALA A 346 -0.65 -20.99 14.78
C ALA A 346 -0.98 -20.61 16.24
N LEU A 347 -2.18 -20.10 16.51
CA LEU A 347 -2.65 -19.71 17.85
C LEU A 347 -2.78 -20.91 18.81
N LYS A 348 -3.09 -22.10 18.30
CA LYS A 348 -3.22 -23.34 19.09
C LYS A 348 -1.89 -24.08 19.31
N LYS A 349 -0.82 -23.69 18.62
CA LYS A 349 0.44 -24.44 18.61
C LYS A 349 1.06 -24.55 20.01
N ASN A 350 0.88 -23.52 20.84
CA ASN A 350 1.20 -23.57 22.26
C ASN A 350 0.27 -22.61 23.04
N LYS A 351 0.25 -22.73 24.38
CA LYS A 351 -0.66 -21.94 25.23
C LYS A 351 -0.35 -20.45 25.28
N GLN A 352 0.90 -20.04 25.06
CA GLN A 352 1.29 -18.64 25.08
C GLN A 352 0.78 -17.92 23.82
N ARG A 353 0.75 -18.59 22.66
CA ARG A 353 0.20 -18.00 21.42
C ARG A 353 -1.27 -17.64 21.49
N GLU A 354 -2.03 -18.15 22.46
CA GLU A 354 -3.42 -17.71 22.71
C GLU A 354 -3.51 -16.23 23.14
N THR A 355 -2.42 -15.64 23.65
CA THR A 355 -2.34 -14.22 24.03
C THR A 355 -1.76 -13.34 22.92
N MET A 356 -1.53 -13.87 21.72
CA MET A 356 -0.96 -13.10 20.62
C MET A 356 -1.86 -11.93 20.25
N ARG A 357 -1.24 -10.77 20.04
CA ARG A 357 -1.89 -9.54 19.62
C ARG A 357 -1.95 -9.48 18.10
N LEU A 358 -3.04 -9.98 17.53
CA LEU A 358 -3.20 -10.19 16.08
C LEU A 358 -4.30 -9.29 15.52
N CYS A 359 -4.11 -8.73 14.33
CA CYS A 359 -5.18 -8.12 13.54
C CYS A 359 -5.30 -8.78 12.17
N PHE A 360 -6.50 -9.25 11.81
CA PHE A 360 -6.84 -9.74 10.47
C PHE A 360 -7.28 -8.60 9.55
N GLY A 361 -6.42 -8.26 8.61
CA GLY A 361 -6.63 -7.31 7.51
C GLY A 361 -7.78 -7.70 6.59
N HIS A 362 -8.67 -6.76 6.29
CA HIS A 362 -9.91 -6.91 5.51
C HIS A 362 -10.93 -7.89 6.10
N ALA A 363 -10.62 -8.55 7.21
CA ALA A 363 -11.46 -9.52 7.90
C ALA A 363 -12.13 -10.56 6.96
N GLY A 364 -11.46 -11.08 5.94
CA GLY A 364 -12.04 -12.03 4.98
C GLY A 364 -12.66 -11.41 3.73
N GLY A 365 -12.79 -10.09 3.67
CA GLY A 365 -13.25 -9.34 2.49
C GLY A 365 -14.68 -9.69 2.04
N GLY A 366 -14.95 -9.47 0.76
CA GLY A 366 -16.22 -9.79 0.11
C GLY A 366 -16.28 -11.23 -0.40
N LYS A 367 -17.10 -11.48 -1.43
CA LYS A 367 -17.15 -12.78 -2.12
C LYS A 367 -16.09 -12.79 -3.22
N ARG A 368 -15.24 -13.81 -3.27
CA ARG A 368 -14.19 -13.97 -4.30
C ARG A 368 -14.23 -15.35 -4.93
N LYS A 369 -13.90 -15.43 -6.22
CA LYS A 369 -13.83 -16.69 -6.95
C LYS A 369 -12.36 -17.05 -7.21
N MET A 370 -11.85 -18.04 -6.50
CA MET A 370 -10.47 -18.49 -6.56
C MET A 370 -10.40 -19.90 -7.13
N ASN A 371 -9.61 -20.10 -8.19
CA ASN A 371 -9.40 -21.41 -8.82
C ASN A 371 -10.72 -22.17 -9.09
N GLY A 372 -11.76 -21.45 -9.53
CA GLY A 372 -13.09 -22.00 -9.83
C GLY A 372 -14.02 -22.18 -8.63
N ARG A 373 -13.56 -21.95 -7.39
CA ARG A 373 -14.34 -22.08 -6.15
C ARG A 373 -14.65 -20.72 -5.54
N TRP A 374 -15.75 -20.62 -4.80
CA TRP A 374 -16.10 -19.41 -4.07
C TRP A 374 -15.48 -19.44 -2.67
N VAL A 375 -14.75 -18.39 -2.34
CA VAL A 375 -14.41 -18.02 -0.97
C VAL A 375 -15.41 -16.93 -0.56
N LYS A 376 -16.10 -17.14 0.56
CA LYS A 376 -17.17 -16.25 1.05
C LYS A 376 -16.60 -15.25 2.06
N GLY A 377 -17.36 -14.20 2.32
CA GLY A 377 -16.96 -13.12 3.25
C GLY A 377 -18.15 -12.32 3.76
N TRP A 378 -17.93 -11.05 4.09
CA TRP A 378 -18.94 -10.15 4.68
C TRP A 378 -20.19 -9.95 3.83
N LEU A 379 -20.05 -10.07 2.50
CA LEU A 379 -21.14 -9.89 1.53
C LEU A 379 -21.95 -11.18 1.29
N SER A 380 -22.01 -12.08 2.27
CA SER A 380 -22.82 -13.29 2.21
C SER A 380 -24.31 -12.93 2.32
N ASP A 381 -25.12 -13.40 1.36
CA ASP A 381 -26.53 -12.99 1.23
C ASP A 381 -27.47 -13.84 2.10
N THR A 382 -27.05 -15.07 2.44
CA THR A 382 -27.81 -16.04 3.23
C THR A 382 -27.00 -16.54 4.43
N GLU A 383 -27.69 -17.13 5.41
CA GLU A 383 -27.01 -17.82 6.51
C GLU A 383 -26.23 -19.04 6.01
N ASP A 384 -26.68 -19.73 4.97
CA ASP A 384 -25.92 -20.84 4.38
C ASP A 384 -24.59 -20.35 3.77
N GLU A 385 -24.57 -19.20 3.09
CA GLU A 385 -23.32 -18.61 2.61
C GLU A 385 -22.41 -18.14 3.75
N TRP A 386 -23.00 -17.60 4.83
CA TRP A 386 -22.25 -17.19 6.01
C TRP A 386 -21.60 -18.39 6.71
N ASN A 387 -22.36 -19.48 6.86
CA ASN A 387 -21.94 -20.71 7.51
C ASN A 387 -21.12 -21.64 6.60
N ASP A 388 -20.79 -21.22 5.38
CA ASP A 388 -19.88 -21.96 4.49
C ASP A 388 -18.52 -22.17 5.18
N GLN A 389 -17.97 -23.37 5.02
CA GLN A 389 -16.65 -23.72 5.58
C GLN A 389 -15.52 -22.83 5.03
N ASN A 390 -15.68 -22.26 3.83
CA ASN A 390 -14.72 -21.36 3.19
C ASN A 390 -15.11 -19.88 3.36
N ASN A 391 -15.92 -19.54 4.36
CA ASN A 391 -16.20 -18.15 4.70
C ASN A 391 -15.11 -17.58 5.60
N TYR A 392 -14.18 -16.81 5.02
CA TYR A 392 -13.06 -16.24 5.77
C TYR A 392 -13.56 -15.25 6.84
N ALA A 393 -14.57 -14.43 6.52
CA ALA A 393 -15.12 -13.46 7.48
C ALA A 393 -15.71 -14.15 8.71
N ARG A 394 -16.48 -15.24 8.53
CA ARG A 394 -17.00 -16.02 9.66
C ARG A 394 -15.85 -16.55 10.54
N LYS A 395 -14.82 -17.14 9.95
CA LYS A 395 -13.68 -17.67 10.69
C LYS A 395 -12.96 -16.57 11.48
N VAL A 396 -12.72 -15.40 10.87
CA VAL A 396 -12.15 -14.24 11.58
C VAL A 396 -13.01 -13.82 12.76
N VAL A 397 -14.34 -13.71 12.57
CA VAL A 397 -15.27 -13.37 13.67
C VAL A 397 -15.17 -14.40 14.81
N GLU A 398 -15.04 -15.68 14.50
CA GLU A 398 -14.88 -16.72 15.52
C GLU A 398 -13.57 -16.59 16.30
N LEU A 399 -12.47 -16.27 15.62
CA LEU A 399 -11.17 -16.05 16.26
C LEU A 399 -11.18 -14.79 17.14
N CYS A 400 -11.68 -13.65 16.64
CA CYS A 400 -11.80 -12.42 17.41
C CYS A 400 -12.67 -12.58 18.67
N ARG A 401 -13.69 -13.45 18.62
CA ARG A 401 -14.57 -13.70 19.77
C ARG A 401 -14.01 -14.74 20.75
N ARG A 402 -13.04 -15.55 20.33
CA ARG A 402 -12.40 -16.58 21.16
C ARG A 402 -11.18 -16.07 21.92
N TYR A 403 -10.36 -15.24 21.28
CA TYR A 403 -9.07 -14.80 21.82
C TYR A 403 -9.08 -13.35 22.24
N GLU A 404 -8.42 -13.04 23.35
CA GLU A 404 -8.50 -11.72 23.98
C GLU A 404 -7.86 -10.63 23.12
N HIS A 405 -6.77 -10.93 22.41
CA HIS A 405 -6.01 -9.92 21.67
C HIS A 405 -6.05 -10.13 20.16
N VAL A 406 -7.11 -10.78 19.67
CA VAL A 406 -7.37 -10.95 18.24
C VAL A 406 -8.42 -9.95 17.75
N TYR A 407 -8.02 -9.15 16.77
CA TYR A 407 -8.75 -8.04 16.17
C TYR A 407 -8.92 -8.26 14.67
N CYS A 408 -9.72 -7.41 14.05
CA CYS A 408 -9.79 -7.31 12.60
C CYS A 408 -10.15 -5.89 12.18
N ASP A 409 -9.84 -5.54 10.93
CA ASP A 409 -10.32 -4.31 10.33
C ASP A 409 -11.29 -4.60 9.18
N LEU A 410 -12.05 -3.58 8.81
CA LEU A 410 -12.93 -3.60 7.65
C LEU A 410 -12.40 -2.64 6.59
N SER A 411 -11.43 -3.13 5.82
CA SER A 411 -10.73 -2.41 4.76
C SER A 411 -10.88 -3.12 3.40
N TYR A 412 -10.60 -2.40 2.32
CA TYR A 412 -10.60 -2.90 0.93
C TYR A 412 -11.88 -3.65 0.49
N LEU A 413 -13.04 -3.33 1.05
CA LEU A 413 -14.32 -3.90 0.62
C LEU A 413 -14.96 -3.05 -0.49
N HIS A 414 -14.22 -2.82 -1.57
CA HIS A 414 -14.54 -1.84 -2.62
C HIS A 414 -15.93 -2.05 -3.25
N GLU A 415 -16.48 -3.28 -3.24
CA GLU A 415 -17.81 -3.55 -3.80
C GLU A 415 -18.92 -2.69 -3.20
N ILE A 416 -18.78 -2.22 -1.96
CA ILE A 416 -19.78 -1.33 -1.34
C ILE A 416 -19.82 0.06 -1.98
N VAL A 417 -18.75 0.48 -2.66
CA VAL A 417 -18.67 1.78 -3.33
C VAL A 417 -19.63 1.87 -4.52
N GLU A 418 -19.83 0.75 -5.22
CA GLU A 418 -20.59 0.67 -6.47
C GLU A 418 -21.91 -0.12 -6.33
N SER A 419 -22.10 -0.90 -5.26
CA SER A 419 -23.25 -1.80 -5.12
C SER A 419 -24.07 -1.55 -3.86
N LYS A 420 -25.30 -1.05 -4.03
CA LYS A 420 -26.27 -0.91 -2.95
C LYS A 420 -26.60 -2.26 -2.27
N LYS A 421 -26.67 -3.35 -3.06
CA LYS A 421 -26.85 -4.69 -2.51
C LYS A 421 -25.69 -5.08 -1.58
N ALA A 422 -24.45 -4.77 -1.96
CA ALA A 422 -23.29 -5.04 -1.11
C ALA A 422 -23.37 -4.23 0.20
N GLN A 423 -23.78 -2.96 0.14
CA GLN A 423 -24.00 -2.11 1.32
C GLN A 423 -25.05 -2.73 2.26
N GLU A 424 -26.19 -3.17 1.72
CA GLU A 424 -27.27 -3.80 2.49
C GLU A 424 -26.83 -5.12 3.14
N SER A 425 -26.13 -6.00 2.39
CA SER A 425 -25.62 -7.27 2.91
C SER A 425 -24.59 -7.04 4.03
N LEU A 426 -23.68 -6.08 3.86
CA LEU A 426 -22.71 -5.70 4.87
C LEU A 426 -23.40 -5.16 6.14
N ALA A 427 -24.30 -4.18 5.99
CA ALA A 427 -25.00 -3.56 7.11
C ALA A 427 -25.76 -4.61 7.94
N LYS A 428 -26.48 -5.52 7.27
CA LYS A 428 -27.19 -6.63 7.92
C LYS A 428 -26.23 -7.54 8.69
N ARG A 429 -25.10 -7.93 8.11
CA ARG A 429 -24.14 -8.82 8.78
C ARG A 429 -23.46 -8.13 9.96
N LEU A 430 -23.05 -6.87 9.82
CA LEU A 430 -22.50 -6.08 10.91
C LEU A 430 -23.50 -5.96 12.06
N GLU A 431 -24.78 -5.71 11.77
CA GLU A 431 -25.80 -5.65 12.82
C GLU A 431 -25.86 -6.94 13.64
N ILE A 432 -25.89 -8.10 12.97
CA ILE A 432 -25.95 -9.40 13.63
C ILE A 432 -24.70 -9.66 14.49
N GLU A 433 -23.51 -9.43 13.94
CA GLU A 433 -22.27 -9.83 14.61
C GLU A 433 -21.82 -8.86 15.71
N LEU A 434 -22.09 -7.55 15.56
CA LEU A 434 -21.75 -6.55 16.58
C LEU A 434 -22.69 -6.57 17.79
N THR A 435 -23.94 -7.00 17.60
CA THR A 435 -24.91 -7.16 18.70
C THR A 435 -24.85 -8.53 19.36
N ARG A 436 -24.02 -9.44 18.85
CA ARG A 436 -23.93 -10.81 19.39
C ARG A 436 -23.25 -10.80 20.75
N GLU A 437 -23.92 -11.41 21.73
CA GLU A 437 -23.44 -11.50 23.10
C GLU A 437 -22.28 -12.50 23.26
N ALA A 438 -21.51 -12.31 24.33
CA ALA A 438 -20.44 -13.23 24.71
C ALA A 438 -21.03 -14.56 25.23
N THR A 439 -20.30 -15.65 25.02
CA THR A 439 -20.63 -16.99 25.52
C THR A 439 -19.42 -17.62 26.20
N ALA A 440 -19.60 -18.74 26.90
CA ALA A 440 -18.49 -19.41 27.58
C ALA A 440 -17.35 -19.83 26.63
N ASP A 441 -17.68 -20.23 25.39
CA ASP A 441 -16.71 -20.62 24.35
C ASP A 441 -16.19 -19.43 23.52
N LYS A 442 -16.87 -18.29 23.57
CA LYS A 442 -16.56 -17.05 22.83
C LYS A 442 -16.76 -15.85 23.76
N PRO A 443 -15.86 -15.64 24.74
CA PRO A 443 -16.06 -14.68 25.82
C PRO A 443 -15.93 -13.21 25.37
N PHE A 444 -15.43 -12.95 24.15
CA PHE A 444 -15.23 -11.60 23.64
C PHE A 444 -16.30 -11.22 22.60
N LYS A 445 -16.68 -9.94 22.60
CA LYS A 445 -17.61 -9.37 21.61
C LYS A 445 -16.83 -8.82 20.42
N LEU A 446 -17.35 -9.04 19.21
CA LEU A 446 -16.73 -8.49 17.99
C LEU A 446 -16.71 -6.95 18.00
N ALA A 447 -17.72 -6.31 18.59
CA ALA A 447 -17.80 -4.86 18.72
C ALA A 447 -16.60 -4.22 19.43
N ASP A 448 -15.85 -4.99 20.22
CA ASP A 448 -14.63 -4.56 20.91
C ASP A 448 -13.33 -4.92 20.15
N LYS A 449 -13.47 -5.45 18.93
CA LYS A 449 -12.38 -6.06 18.15
C LYS A 449 -12.32 -5.63 16.68
N ILE A 450 -13.42 -5.15 16.10
CA ILE A 450 -13.46 -4.68 14.71
C ILE A 450 -13.07 -3.20 14.60
N MET A 451 -12.32 -2.85 13.55
CA MET A 451 -11.75 -1.51 13.34
C MET A 451 -12.05 -1.00 11.94
N TYR A 452 -12.12 0.32 11.78
CA TYR A 452 -12.08 0.94 10.46
C TYR A 452 -10.67 0.84 9.86
N GLY A 453 -10.60 0.51 8.57
CA GLY A 453 -9.39 0.63 7.78
C GLY A 453 -9.77 0.93 6.33
N SER A 454 -8.91 1.60 5.56
CA SER A 454 -9.17 1.86 4.14
C SER A 454 -8.45 0.89 3.21
N ASP A 455 -7.27 0.43 3.60
CA ASP A 455 -6.24 -0.14 2.72
C ASP A 455 -5.80 0.86 1.64
N TRP A 456 -5.64 2.13 2.04
CA TRP A 456 -5.22 3.15 1.10
C TRP A 456 -3.83 2.88 0.54
N HIS A 457 -3.71 3.33 -0.70
CA HIS A 457 -2.73 3.06 -1.73
C HIS A 457 -2.83 1.70 -2.41
N MET A 458 -3.95 0.98 -2.31
CA MET A 458 -4.29 -0.07 -3.28
C MET A 458 -5.02 0.50 -4.50
N VAL A 459 -4.83 -0.13 -5.66
CA VAL A 459 -5.26 0.35 -6.99
C VAL A 459 -6.69 0.91 -7.01
N SER A 460 -7.68 0.17 -6.49
CA SER A 460 -9.08 0.59 -6.50
C SER A 460 -9.45 1.57 -5.38
N MET A 461 -8.56 1.80 -4.41
CA MET A 461 -8.83 2.65 -3.23
C MET A 461 -8.21 4.04 -3.33
N VAL A 462 -7.16 4.22 -4.14
CA VAL A 462 -6.38 5.48 -4.21
C VAL A 462 -7.29 6.70 -4.42
N ASN A 463 -8.33 6.55 -5.25
CA ASN A 463 -9.24 7.63 -5.63
C ASN A 463 -10.66 7.49 -5.04
N ASP A 464 -10.97 6.37 -4.37
CA ASP A 464 -12.34 6.08 -3.88
C ASP A 464 -12.47 6.14 -2.35
N ILE A 465 -11.41 6.49 -1.62
CA ILE A 465 -11.40 6.48 -0.15
C ILE A 465 -12.54 7.30 0.48
N GLU A 466 -12.83 8.50 -0.03
CA GLU A 466 -13.93 9.32 0.49
C GLU A 466 -15.30 8.68 0.27
N ARG A 467 -15.49 8.06 -0.90
CA ARG A 467 -16.74 7.35 -1.23
C ARG A 467 -16.88 6.11 -0.37
N TYR A 468 -15.82 5.34 -0.21
CA TYR A 468 -15.76 4.16 0.65
C TYR A 468 -16.07 4.51 2.10
N PHE A 469 -15.35 5.47 2.67
CA PHE A 469 -15.60 5.98 4.01
C PHE A 469 -17.04 6.45 4.16
N GLY A 470 -17.57 7.17 3.15
CA GLY A 470 -18.94 7.63 3.17
C GLY A 470 -19.99 6.51 3.24
N GLN A 471 -19.74 5.38 2.58
CA GLN A 471 -20.63 4.20 2.69
C GLN A 471 -20.54 3.55 4.07
N ILE A 472 -19.33 3.41 4.62
CA ILE A 472 -19.12 2.89 5.98
C ILE A 472 -19.79 3.80 7.01
N LYS A 473 -19.63 5.11 6.88
CA LYS A 473 -20.24 6.11 7.76
C LYS A 473 -21.76 6.01 7.75
N ALA A 474 -22.38 5.88 6.58
CA ALA A 474 -23.83 5.72 6.47
C ALA A 474 -24.34 4.47 7.23
N ILE A 475 -23.56 3.38 7.27
CA ILE A 475 -23.91 2.17 8.03
C ILE A 475 -23.85 2.44 9.55
N PHE A 476 -22.78 3.07 10.02
CA PHE A 476 -22.61 3.34 11.46
C PHE A 476 -23.47 4.49 12.00
N GLU A 477 -24.09 5.29 11.11
CA GLU A 477 -25.12 6.26 11.47
C GLU A 477 -26.51 5.63 11.69
N MET A 478 -26.71 4.36 11.31
CA MET A 478 -27.94 3.64 11.62
C MET A 478 -28.08 3.49 13.15
N GLN A 479 -29.30 3.68 13.68
CA GLN A 479 -29.57 3.76 15.12
C GLN A 479 -28.95 2.60 15.94
N LYS A 480 -29.03 1.38 15.41
CA LYS A 480 -28.48 0.18 16.08
C LYS A 480 -26.96 0.13 16.07
N MET A 481 -26.30 0.74 15.10
CA MET A 481 -24.85 0.71 14.92
C MET A 481 -24.14 1.89 15.60
N GLN A 482 -24.85 2.99 15.84
CA GLN A 482 -24.28 4.21 16.39
C GLN A 482 -23.55 4.00 17.73
N LEU A 483 -24.02 3.10 18.58
CA LEU A 483 -23.39 2.79 19.87
C LEU A 483 -22.01 2.12 19.76
N PHE A 484 -21.66 1.61 18.57
CA PHE A 484 -20.37 0.98 18.29
C PHE A 484 -19.41 1.89 17.53
N ALA A 485 -19.86 3.06 17.07
CA ALA A 485 -19.11 3.93 16.16
C ALA A 485 -17.73 4.30 16.70
N ASP A 486 -17.62 4.81 17.93
CA ASP A 486 -16.32 5.14 18.53
C ASP A 486 -15.37 3.95 18.61
N ARG A 487 -15.91 2.77 18.93
CA ARG A 487 -15.11 1.54 19.04
C ARG A 487 -14.52 1.19 17.69
N PHE A 488 -15.35 1.23 16.65
CA PHE A 488 -14.97 0.94 15.29
C PHE A 488 -14.00 1.99 14.71
N TYR A 489 -14.29 3.28 14.85
CA TYR A 489 -13.49 4.34 14.23
C TYR A 489 -12.16 4.62 14.92
N PHE A 490 -12.01 4.35 16.21
CA PHE A 490 -10.73 4.63 16.86
C PHE A 490 -10.41 3.78 18.10
N LYS A 491 -11.35 3.51 19.02
CA LYS A 491 -10.97 2.90 20.32
C LYS A 491 -10.39 1.50 20.17
N ASN A 492 -10.89 0.68 19.24
CA ASN A 492 -10.38 -0.66 19.04
C ASN A 492 -8.97 -0.64 18.42
N ALA A 493 -8.67 0.30 17.51
CA ALA A 493 -7.34 0.47 16.92
C ALA A 493 -6.30 0.89 17.95
N LEU A 494 -6.63 1.85 18.82
CA LEU A 494 -5.74 2.28 19.90
C LEU A 494 -5.51 1.17 20.95
N LYS A 495 -6.52 0.31 21.19
CA LYS A 495 -6.36 -0.88 22.03
C LYS A 495 -5.50 -1.95 21.35
N TYR A 496 -5.69 -2.19 20.06
CA TYR A 496 -4.95 -3.19 19.28
C TYR A 496 -3.45 -2.90 19.32
N VAL A 497 -3.03 -1.66 19.09
CA VAL A 497 -1.61 -1.27 19.05
C VAL A 497 -0.95 -1.23 20.43
N ASP A 498 -1.75 -1.30 21.51
CA ASP A 498 -1.29 -1.04 22.88
C ASP A 498 -0.57 0.31 22.98
N LEU A 499 -1.34 1.39 22.76
CA LEU A 499 -0.78 2.73 22.60
C LEU A 499 0.13 3.16 23.76
N GLU A 500 -0.18 2.73 24.99
CA GLU A 500 0.67 3.03 26.16
C GLU A 500 2.06 2.38 26.03
N ALA A 501 2.08 1.07 25.78
CA ALA A 501 3.33 0.34 25.59
C ALA A 501 4.11 0.86 24.37
N TYR A 502 3.40 1.27 23.31
CA TYR A 502 4.03 1.87 22.14
C TYR A 502 4.69 3.21 22.46
N ILE A 503 3.98 4.13 23.14
CA ILE A 503 4.53 5.44 23.53
C ILE A 503 5.83 5.26 24.32
N ALA A 504 5.85 4.33 25.29
CA ALA A 504 7.04 4.07 26.09
C ALA A 504 8.26 3.62 25.27
N ARG A 505 8.05 2.87 24.18
CA ARG A 505 9.15 2.48 23.26
C ARG A 505 9.55 3.62 22.34
N ALA A 506 8.56 4.37 21.85
CA ALA A 506 8.72 5.46 20.89
C ALA A 506 9.45 6.68 21.46
N GLU A 507 9.40 6.90 22.78
CA GLU A 507 9.95 8.09 23.46
C GLU A 507 11.44 8.36 23.17
N ASN A 508 12.23 7.32 22.90
CA ASN A 508 13.66 7.45 22.61
C ASN A 508 13.98 7.53 21.10
N VAL A 509 12.96 7.41 20.24
CA VAL A 509 13.12 7.33 18.78
C VAL A 509 12.59 8.59 18.09
N PHE A 510 11.43 9.07 18.50
CA PHE A 510 10.74 10.16 17.82
C PHE A 510 10.81 11.49 18.57
N SER A 511 10.46 12.57 17.86
CA SER A 511 10.42 13.93 18.41
C SER A 511 9.43 14.08 19.58
N GLN A 512 9.65 15.12 20.40
CA GLN A 512 8.71 15.45 21.49
C GLN A 512 7.31 15.76 20.97
N ASP A 513 7.18 16.37 19.79
CA ASP A 513 5.88 16.69 19.18
C ASP A 513 5.13 15.41 18.78
N TYR A 514 5.84 14.43 18.20
CA TYR A 514 5.30 13.10 17.89
C TYR A 514 4.73 12.45 19.16
N ILE A 515 5.52 12.40 20.23
CA ILE A 515 5.12 11.78 21.50
C ILE A 515 3.98 12.55 22.18
N ALA A 516 4.01 13.88 22.16
CA ALA A 516 2.96 14.72 22.72
C ALA A 516 1.61 14.45 22.05
N ARG A 517 1.59 14.32 20.72
CA ARG A 517 0.37 13.97 19.97
C ARG A 517 -0.15 12.59 20.36
N LEU A 518 0.71 11.58 20.47
CA LEU A 518 0.26 10.24 20.89
C LEU A 518 -0.32 10.25 22.31
N LYS A 519 0.27 11.02 23.23
CA LYS A 519 -0.24 11.21 24.59
C LYS A 519 -1.61 11.92 24.59
N GLU A 520 -1.84 12.87 23.69
CA GLU A 520 -3.15 13.48 23.47
C GLU A 520 -4.15 12.44 22.94
N ILE A 521 -3.80 11.69 21.91
CA ILE A 521 -4.67 10.66 21.31
C ILE A 521 -5.07 9.60 22.35
N ARG A 522 -4.13 9.21 23.22
CA ARG A 522 -4.38 8.26 24.30
C ARG A 522 -5.52 8.70 25.22
N THR A 523 -5.78 10.00 25.37
CA THR A 523 -6.91 10.47 26.18
C THR A 523 -8.27 10.02 25.64
N HIS A 524 -8.38 9.65 24.36
CA HIS A 524 -9.58 9.08 23.78
C HIS A 524 -9.87 7.62 24.19
N LEU A 525 -8.92 6.95 24.86
CA LEU A 525 -9.12 5.63 25.47
C LEU A 525 -9.72 5.68 26.88
N MET A 526 -9.55 6.81 27.58
CA MET A 526 -10.11 7.08 28.91
C MET A 526 -11.55 7.57 28.78
#